data_AF-A0A672SN36-F1
#
_entry.id   AF-A0A672SN36-F1
#
_cell.length_a   1.000
_cell.length_b   1.000
_cell.length_c   1.000
_cell.angle_alpha   90.00
_cell.angle_beta   90.00
_cell.angle_gamma   90.00
#
_symmetry.space_group_name_H-M   'P 1'
#
loop_
_entity.id
_entity.type
_entity.pdbx_description
1 polymer ?
#
loop_
_entity_poly.entity_id
_entity_poly.type
_entity_poly.pdbx_seq_one_letter_code
_entity_poly.pdbx_strand_id
1 'polypeptide(L)'
;MERIIKLLQEENPSRRVAKEVGCSQSAISKIWCKYKQNGKVTKGKHTGRPRKTSKKCTTKQMKHKWAETGCVCDRTIRNRLNEMRFKYRKVKRKPALTPKQKKTRLQRKKDQGKWQCLLQQSMHKCTLTFWTLFSFHQ
;
A
#
# COMPACT_ATOMS: atom_id res chain seq x y z
N MET A 1 32.60 -7.61 -0.70
CA MET A 1 32.73 -8.81 -1.56
C MET A 1 33.43 -8.49 -2.87
N GLU A 2 33.05 -7.41 -3.56
CA GLU A 2 33.66 -7.02 -4.85
C GLU A 2 35.18 -6.79 -4.77
N ARG A 3 35.68 -6.17 -3.69
CA ARG A 3 37.13 -6.03 -3.42
C ARG A 3 37.87 -7.38 -3.39
N ILE A 4 37.26 -8.44 -2.84
CA ILE A 4 37.86 -9.78 -2.77
C ILE A 4 37.96 -10.39 -4.17
N ILE A 5 36.94 -10.19 -5.02
CA ILE A 5 36.90 -10.72 -6.38
C ILE A 5 37.98 -10.07 -7.24
N LYS A 6 38.15 -8.74 -7.14
CA LYS A 6 39.22 -8.01 -7.85
C LYS A 6 40.61 -8.55 -7.49
N LEU A 7 40.89 -8.67 -6.19
CA LEU A 7 42.17 -9.20 -5.71
C LEU A 7 42.46 -10.64 -6.19
N LEU A 8 41.41 -11.47 -6.33
CA LEU A 8 41.54 -12.84 -6.85
C LEU A 8 41.69 -12.90 -8.38
N GLN A 9 41.21 -11.90 -9.12
CA GLN A 9 41.43 -11.77 -10.56
C GLN A 9 42.85 -11.32 -10.88
N GLU A 10 43.47 -10.56 -9.98
CA GLU A 10 44.89 -10.15 -10.03
C GLU A 10 45.87 -11.30 -9.67
N GLU A 11 45.44 -12.57 -9.78
CA GLU A 11 46.20 -13.79 -9.47
C GLU A 11 46.81 -13.89 -8.06
N ASN A 12 46.35 -13.08 -7.11
CA ASN A 12 46.83 -13.19 -5.73
C ASN A 12 46.38 -14.52 -5.10
N PRO A 13 47.30 -15.23 -4.39
CA PRO A 13 46.93 -16.46 -3.70
C PRO A 13 45.89 -16.17 -2.62
N SER A 14 44.87 -17.02 -2.52
CA SER A 14 43.73 -16.84 -1.58
C SER A 14 44.16 -16.62 -0.13
N ARG A 15 45.32 -17.14 0.28
CA ARG A 15 45.90 -16.95 1.62
C ARG A 15 46.35 -15.51 1.89
N ARG A 16 46.89 -14.82 0.88
CA ARG A 16 47.29 -13.40 0.98
C ARG A 16 46.05 -12.51 1.06
N VAL A 17 45.07 -12.77 0.20
CA VAL A 17 43.77 -12.07 0.20
C VAL A 17 43.06 -12.26 1.56
N ALA A 18 43.16 -13.44 2.17
CA ALA A 18 42.62 -13.72 3.51
C ALA A 18 43.22 -12.82 4.59
N LYS A 19 44.54 -12.66 4.60
CA LYS A 19 45.24 -11.79 5.55
C LYS A 19 44.90 -10.32 5.33
N GLU A 20 44.87 -9.86 4.08
CA GLU A 20 44.57 -8.46 3.75
C GLU A 20 43.13 -8.07 4.11
N VAL A 21 42.17 -8.97 3.89
CA VAL A 21 40.74 -8.73 4.13
C VAL A 21 40.33 -9.07 5.56
N GLY A 22 41.17 -9.75 6.33
CA GLY A 22 40.87 -10.19 7.70
C GLY A 22 39.76 -11.25 7.76
N CYS A 23 39.68 -12.11 6.75
CA CYS A 23 38.68 -13.18 6.64
C CYS A 23 39.36 -14.56 6.59
N SER A 24 38.63 -15.62 6.97
CA SER A 24 39.17 -16.97 6.85
C SER A 24 39.40 -17.34 5.37
N GLN A 25 40.47 -18.08 5.10
CA GLN A 25 40.77 -18.57 3.75
C GLN A 25 39.60 -19.40 3.17
N SER A 26 38.91 -20.19 4.02
CA SER A 26 37.75 -20.98 3.61
C SER A 26 36.56 -20.10 3.20
N ALA A 27 36.37 -18.93 3.82
CA ALA A 27 35.35 -17.97 3.37
C ALA A 27 35.68 -17.40 1.98
N ILE A 28 36.94 -17.07 1.71
CA ILE A 28 37.38 -16.58 0.40
C ILE A 28 37.20 -17.65 -0.68
N SER A 29 37.58 -18.89 -0.39
CA SER A 29 37.35 -20.02 -1.29
C SER A 29 35.87 -20.18 -1.65
N LYS A 30 34.97 -20.14 -0.66
CA LYS A 30 33.50 -20.21 -0.88
C LYS A 30 32.98 -19.05 -1.73
N ILE A 31 33.49 -17.84 -1.48
CA ILE A 31 33.13 -16.64 -2.26
C ILE A 31 33.55 -16.80 -3.72
N TRP A 32 34.77 -17.30 -3.97
CA TRP A 32 35.31 -17.52 -5.31
C TRP A 32 34.53 -18.60 -6.08
N CYS A 33 34.23 -19.73 -5.45
CA CYS A 33 33.40 -20.78 -6.05
C CYS A 33 32.02 -20.24 -6.43
N LYS A 34 31.39 -19.47 -5.54
CA LYS A 34 30.08 -18.85 -5.81
C LYS A 34 30.15 -17.84 -6.96
N TYR A 35 31.25 -17.10 -7.08
CA TYR A 35 31.48 -16.18 -8.18
C TYR A 35 31.63 -16.91 -9.51
N LYS A 36 32.44 -17.99 -9.57
CA LYS A 36 32.61 -18.80 -10.79
C LYS A 36 31.31 -19.44 -11.27
N GLN A 37 30.45 -19.86 -10.36
CA GLN A 37 29.17 -20.50 -10.70
C GLN A 37 28.11 -19.51 -11.20
N ASN A 38 27.95 -18.37 -10.52
CA ASN A 38 26.82 -17.46 -10.74
C ASN A 38 27.21 -16.13 -11.41
N GLY A 39 28.50 -15.88 -11.63
CA GLY A 39 29.03 -14.61 -12.14
C GLY A 39 28.92 -13.42 -11.17
N LYS A 40 28.30 -13.59 -10.00
CA LYS A 40 28.10 -12.51 -9.02
C LYS A 40 28.04 -13.03 -7.59
N VAL A 41 28.59 -12.25 -6.65
CA VAL A 41 28.52 -12.53 -5.21
C VAL A 41 27.58 -11.54 -4.54
N THR A 42 26.30 -11.89 -4.47
CA THR A 42 25.30 -11.18 -3.66
C THR A 42 24.96 -11.98 -2.40
N LYS A 43 24.52 -11.27 -1.35
CA LYS A 43 23.88 -11.93 -0.21
C LYS A 43 22.54 -12.47 -0.67
N GLY A 44 22.36 -13.78 -0.51
CA GLY A 44 21.08 -14.43 -0.81
C GLY A 44 20.01 -14.00 0.20
N LYS A 45 18.75 -14.19 -0.15
CA LYS A 45 17.67 -14.06 0.82
C LYS A 45 17.78 -15.20 1.83
N HIS A 46 17.93 -14.86 3.11
CA HIS A 46 17.84 -15.85 4.17
C HIS A 46 16.37 -16.24 4.35
N THR A 47 16.07 -17.54 4.27
CA THR A 47 14.78 -18.06 4.69
C THR A 47 14.73 -18.01 6.21
N GLY A 48 13.88 -17.12 6.74
CA GLY A 48 13.63 -17.06 8.17
C GLY A 48 12.79 -18.24 8.65
N ARG A 49 12.59 -18.31 9.98
CA ARG A 49 11.73 -19.31 10.60
C ARG A 49 10.30 -19.27 10.01
N PRO A 50 9.67 -20.44 9.72
CA PRO A 50 8.27 -20.50 9.32
C PRO A 50 7.36 -19.80 10.33
N ARG A 51 6.41 -19.02 9.82
CA ARG A 51 5.47 -18.26 10.67
C ARG A 51 4.21 -19.07 10.93
N LYS A 52 3.69 -19.00 12.15
CA LYS A 52 2.37 -19.57 12.51
C LYS A 52 1.20 -18.86 11.81
N THR A 53 1.40 -17.61 11.38
CA THR A 53 0.35 -16.79 10.74
C THR A 53 0.39 -16.89 9.21
N SER A 54 -0.73 -17.20 8.58
CA SER A 54 -0.86 -17.13 7.11
C SER A 54 -1.15 -15.71 6.62
N LYS A 55 -1.00 -15.46 5.30
CA LYS A 55 -1.26 -14.16 4.64
C LYS A 55 -2.63 -14.11 3.94
N LYS A 56 -3.30 -15.26 3.75
CA LYS A 56 -4.42 -15.45 2.82
C LYS A 56 -5.81 -15.27 3.45
N CYS A 57 -5.94 -14.52 4.53
CA CYS A 57 -7.15 -14.51 5.36
C CYS A 57 -7.64 -13.08 5.57
N THR A 58 -8.94 -12.85 5.43
CA THR A 58 -9.54 -11.53 5.70
C THR A 58 -9.44 -11.20 7.19
N THR A 59 -9.27 -9.93 7.54
CA THR A 59 -9.10 -9.45 8.93
C THR A 59 -10.11 -10.05 9.93
N LYS A 60 -11.38 -10.19 9.52
CA LYS A 60 -12.47 -10.78 10.33
C LYS A 60 -12.25 -12.27 10.59
N GLN A 61 -11.85 -13.01 9.56
CA GLN A 61 -11.53 -14.44 9.64
C GLN A 61 -10.25 -14.69 10.46
N MET A 62 -9.26 -13.78 10.39
CA MET A 62 -8.03 -13.89 11.18
C MET A 62 -8.31 -13.71 12.67
N LYS A 63 -9.12 -12.72 13.02
CA LYS A 63 -9.47 -12.44 14.42
C LYS A 63 -10.23 -13.62 15.05
N HIS A 64 -11.19 -14.19 14.33
CA HIS A 64 -11.95 -15.35 14.79
C HIS A 64 -11.03 -16.57 14.97
N LYS A 65 -10.29 -16.94 13.92
CA LYS A 65 -9.41 -18.12 13.93
C LYS A 65 -8.32 -18.02 15.00
N TRP A 66 -7.76 -16.84 15.24
CA TRP A 66 -6.71 -16.65 16.25
C TRP A 66 -7.25 -16.54 17.67
N ALA A 67 -8.47 -16.03 17.86
CA ALA A 67 -9.16 -16.10 19.15
C ALA A 67 -9.46 -17.56 19.53
N GLU A 68 -9.90 -18.38 18.58
CA GLU A 68 -10.16 -19.81 18.78
C GLU A 68 -8.89 -20.63 19.04
N THR A 69 -7.80 -20.31 18.33
CA THR A 69 -6.55 -21.08 18.47
C THR A 69 -5.71 -20.61 19.68
N GLY A 70 -5.99 -19.44 20.26
CA GLY A 70 -5.28 -18.88 21.43
C GLY A 70 -3.77 -18.68 21.27
N CYS A 71 -3.22 -18.82 20.07
CA CYS A 71 -1.81 -19.14 19.86
C CYS A 71 -0.93 -17.96 19.43
N VAL A 72 -1.46 -16.73 19.43
CA VAL A 72 -0.79 -15.54 18.90
C VAL A 72 -1.03 -14.32 19.80
N CYS A 73 0.05 -13.65 20.21
CA CYS A 73 -0.03 -12.43 21.02
C CYS A 73 -0.51 -11.20 20.22
N ASP A 74 -1.15 -10.24 20.89
CA ASP A 74 -1.70 -9.02 20.28
C ASP A 74 -0.70 -8.19 19.47
N ARG A 75 0.57 -8.19 19.87
CA ARG A 75 1.65 -7.51 19.14
C ARG A 75 1.85 -8.14 17.76
N THR A 76 1.80 -9.46 17.67
CA THR A 76 1.94 -10.20 16.41
C THR A 76 0.76 -9.91 15.49
N ILE A 77 -0.45 -9.82 16.05
CA ILE A 77 -1.66 -9.42 15.32
C ILE A 77 -1.47 -8.02 14.71
N ARG A 78 -1.10 -7.02 15.52
CA ARG A 78 -0.87 -5.64 15.05
C ARG A 78 0.21 -5.55 13.98
N ASN A 79 1.34 -6.22 14.17
CA ASN A 79 2.42 -6.25 13.17
C ASN A 79 1.93 -6.86 11.86
N ARG A 80 1.14 -7.93 11.91
CA ARG A 80 0.63 -8.58 10.71
C ARG A 80 -0.38 -7.72 9.96
N LEU A 81 -1.25 -7.00 10.67
CA LEU A 81 -2.17 -6.04 10.08
C LEU A 81 -1.42 -4.90 9.37
N ASN A 82 -0.36 -4.40 10.00
CA ASN A 82 0.50 -3.35 9.40
C ASN A 82 1.25 -3.85 8.16
N GLU A 83 1.82 -5.08 8.19
CA GLU A 83 2.48 -5.70 7.02
C GLU A 83 1.54 -5.78 5.80
N MET A 84 0.26 -6.10 6.04
CA MET A 84 -0.77 -6.17 5.00
C MET A 84 -1.39 -4.82 4.66
N ARG A 85 -0.87 -3.72 5.25
CA ARG A 85 -1.34 -2.35 5.07
C ARG A 85 -2.80 -2.13 5.48
N PHE A 86 -3.35 -2.98 6.35
CA PHE A 86 -4.65 -2.73 6.96
C PHE A 86 -4.52 -1.59 7.97
N LYS A 87 -5.06 -0.43 7.61
CA LYS A 87 -5.20 0.71 8.52
C LYS A 87 -6.59 0.72 9.12
N TYR A 88 -6.69 1.04 10.40
CA TYR A 88 -7.98 1.29 11.01
C TYR A 88 -8.59 2.56 10.39
N ARG A 89 -9.86 2.49 10.01
CA ARG A 89 -10.59 3.66 9.54
C ARG A 89 -11.10 4.42 10.75
N LYS A 90 -10.67 5.67 10.94
CA LYS A 90 -11.31 6.57 11.89
C LYS A 90 -12.68 6.96 11.32
N VAL A 91 -13.73 6.76 12.12
CA VAL A 91 -15.06 7.24 11.78
C VAL A 91 -15.04 8.77 11.83
N LYS A 92 -15.56 9.44 10.78
CA LYS A 92 -15.71 10.90 10.79
C LYS A 92 -16.72 11.26 11.89
N ARG A 93 -16.32 12.09 12.85
CA ARG A 93 -17.24 12.62 13.86
C ARG A 93 -18.25 13.54 13.17
N LYS A 94 -19.53 13.24 13.33
CA LYS A 94 -20.64 14.05 12.83
C LYS A 94 -21.38 14.62 14.05
N PRO A 95 -21.88 15.87 14.00
CA PRO A 95 -22.72 16.39 15.07
C PRO A 95 -23.98 15.53 15.19
N ALA A 96 -24.44 15.31 16.42
CA ALA A 96 -25.71 14.66 16.67
C ALA A 96 -26.84 15.57 16.17
N LEU A 97 -27.75 15.03 15.34
CA LEU A 97 -28.89 15.75 14.82
C LEU A 97 -30.18 15.21 15.43
N THR A 98 -31.03 16.11 15.92
CA THR A 98 -32.38 15.77 16.36
C THR A 98 -33.25 15.36 15.16
N PRO A 99 -34.33 14.60 15.37
CA PRO A 99 -35.26 14.23 14.30
C PRO A 99 -35.84 15.45 13.55
N LYS A 100 -36.16 16.54 14.26
CA LYS A 100 -36.65 17.80 13.67
C LYS A 100 -35.61 18.39 12.71
N GLN A 101 -34.34 18.49 13.14
CA GLN A 101 -33.24 19.00 12.31
C GLN A 101 -32.98 18.13 11.07
N LYS A 102 -33.11 16.80 11.18
CA LYS A 102 -32.98 15.89 10.02
C LYS A 102 -34.07 16.16 8.97
N LYS A 103 -35.33 16.33 9.39
CA LYS A 103 -36.46 16.66 8.50
C LYS A 103 -36.24 17.99 7.79
N THR A 104 -35.85 19.04 8.52
CA THR A 104 -35.57 20.36 7.94
C THR A 104 -34.41 20.33 6.93
N ARG A 105 -33.32 19.61 7.23
CA ARG A 105 -32.19 19.45 6.27
C ARG A 105 -32.60 18.71 5.01
N LEU A 106 -33.44 17.69 5.15
CA LEU A 106 -33.94 16.92 4.00
C LEU A 106 -34.83 17.79 3.12
N GLN A 107 -35.76 18.55 3.71
CA GLN A 107 -36.64 19.45 2.97
C GLN A 107 -35.84 20.52 2.22
N ARG A 108 -34.90 21.21 2.90
CA ARG A 108 -34.01 22.18 2.23
C ARG A 108 -33.27 21.59 1.03
N LYS A 109 -32.80 20.34 1.13
CA LYS A 109 -32.10 19.67 0.02
C LYS A 109 -33.04 19.38 -1.15
N LYS A 110 -34.29 18.98 -0.89
CA LYS A 110 -35.31 18.80 -1.93
C LYS A 110 -35.64 20.12 -2.61
N ASP A 111 -35.81 21.19 -1.83
CA ASP A 111 -36.11 22.52 -2.34
C ASP A 111 -34.96 23.05 -3.20
N GLN A 112 -33.70 22.90 -2.76
CA GLN A 112 -32.53 23.25 -3.57
C GLN A 112 -32.48 22.52 -4.92
N GLY A 113 -32.77 21.22 -4.95
CA GLY A 113 -32.86 20.46 -6.21
C GLY A 113 -33.95 21.01 -7.14
N LYS A 114 -35.11 21.37 -6.57
CA LYS A 114 -36.22 21.99 -7.32
C LYS A 114 -35.83 23.36 -7.90
N TRP A 115 -35.17 24.21 -7.12
CA TRP A 115 -34.68 25.52 -7.58
C TRP A 115 -33.63 25.39 -8.69
N GLN A 116 -32.72 24.42 -8.60
CA GLN A 116 -31.72 24.15 -9.65
C GLN A 116 -32.37 23.71 -10.96
N CYS A 117 -33.38 22.83 -10.90
CA CYS A 117 -34.14 22.43 -12.09
C CYS A 117 -34.89 23.61 -12.73
N LEU A 118 -35.50 24.49 -11.92
CA LEU A 118 -36.22 25.67 -12.41
C LEU A 118 -35.29 26.68 -13.09
N LEU A 119 -34.12 26.95 -12.50
CA LEU A 119 -33.10 27.82 -13.09
C LEU A 119 -32.61 27.26 -14.44
N GLN A 120 -32.38 25.96 -14.54
CA GLN A 120 -31.94 25.33 -15.79
C GLN A 120 -33.02 25.41 -16.88
N GLN A 121 -34.29 25.20 -16.54
CA GLN A 121 -35.41 25.37 -17.48
C GLN A 121 -35.59 26.83 -17.92
N SER A 122 -35.40 27.79 -17.01
CA SER A 122 -35.45 29.22 -17.34
C SER A 122 -34.32 29.62 -18.29
N MET A 123 -33.10 29.11 -18.09
CA MET A 123 -31.98 29.36 -19.00
C MET A 123 -32.23 28.77 -20.39
N HIS A 124 -32.77 27.55 -20.49
CA HIS A 124 -33.14 26.94 -21.78
C HIS A 124 -34.26 27.71 -22.51
N LYS A 125 -35.24 28.25 -21.77
CA LYS A 125 -36.29 29.11 -22.36
C LYS A 125 -35.72 30.43 -22.86
N CYS A 126 -34.84 31.09 -22.09
CA CYS A 126 -34.17 32.32 -22.52
C CYS A 126 -33.29 32.11 -23.76
N THR A 127 -32.59 30.98 -23.88
CA THR A 127 -31.80 30.67 -25.08
C THR A 127 -32.68 30.46 -26.31
N LEU A 128 -33.83 29.80 -26.16
CA LEU A 128 -34.76 29.56 -27.27
C LEU A 128 -35.42 30.86 -27.72
N THR A 129 -35.86 31.72 -26.80
CA THR A 129 -36.46 33.03 -27.13
C THR A 129 -35.45 33.97 -27.77
N PHE A 130 -34.19 33.94 -27.34
CA PHE A 130 -33.11 34.73 -27.92
C PHE A 130 -32.77 34.26 -29.35
N TRP A 131 -32.76 32.94 -29.59
CA TRP A 131 -32.59 32.38 -30.94
C TRP A 131 -33.75 32.72 -31.87
N THR A 132 -35.00 32.60 -31.41
CA THR A 132 -36.17 32.94 -32.24
C THR A 132 -36.25 34.42 -32.60
N LEU A 133 -35.83 35.31 -31.69
CA LEU A 133 -35.76 36.75 -31.96
C LEU A 133 -34.61 37.12 -32.90
N PHE A 134 -33.48 36.40 -32.82
CA PHE A 134 -32.32 36.62 -33.68
C PHE A 134 -32.51 36.07 -35.11
N SER A 135 -33.23 34.96 -35.27
CA SER A 135 -33.55 34.37 -36.59
C SER A 135 -34.64 35.11 -37.37
N PHE A 136 -35.39 36.02 -36.75
CA PHE A 136 -36.44 36.81 -37.41
C PHE A 136 -35.94 38.16 -37.95
N HIS A 137 -34.67 38.50 -37.70
CA HIS A 137 -34.07 39.80 -38.06
C HIS A 137 -32.98 39.72 -39.14
N GLN A 138 -32.87 38.59 -39.85
CA GLN A 138 -32.18 38.44 -41.14
C GLN A 138 -33.20 38.22 -42.25
#